data_AF-A0A8J2JE95-F1
#
_entry.id   AF-A0A8J2JE95-F1
#
_cell.length_a   1.000
_cell.length_b   1.000
_cell.length_c   1.000
_cell.angle_alpha   90.00
_cell.angle_beta   90.00
_cell.angle_gamma   90.00
#
_symmetry.space_group_name_H-M   'P 1'
#
loop_
_entity.id
_entity.type
_entity.pdbx_description
1 polymer ?
#
loop_
_entity_poly.entity_id
_entity_poly.type
_entity_poly.pdbx_seq_one_letter_code
_entity_poly.pdbx_strand_id
1 'polypeptide(L)'
;MVGDAQERYNVEEFDVPSRLAVLQNLDKFDADFFTLHAKQAGALDPRIRMILEVSYEAIVDAGLNPSEIHGSNAACSSSFVALQQALLSIRAGICDAAIVASVNTLHDPMGSHCFHQLKMTSPDGKCKSFDASADGYVRAEALAAIYICKKQVAKRTYGTLVHAAINSDGYKEQGITFTSEICQEKVIRRVYSDIGLDPLEVDYIEAHGTGTKVGDPQEMTAV
;
A
#
# COMPACT_ATOMS: atom_id res chain seq x y z
N MET A 1 8.71 3.70 13.14
CA MET A 1 9.60 2.99 14.09
C MET A 1 9.72 1.54 13.65
N VAL A 2 10.91 0.95 13.63
CA VAL A 2 11.12 -0.46 13.27
C VAL A 2 11.05 -1.27 14.57
N GLY A 3 10.00 -2.09 14.74
CA GLY A 3 9.89 -3.02 15.88
C GLY A 3 10.66 -4.32 15.62
N ASP A 4 10.84 -5.16 16.64
CA ASP A 4 11.51 -6.46 16.48
C ASP A 4 10.55 -7.49 15.88
N ALA A 5 11.03 -8.38 15.01
CA ALA A 5 10.26 -9.51 14.51
C ALA A 5 9.75 -10.42 15.65
N GLN A 6 10.49 -10.45 16.77
CA GLN A 6 10.09 -11.12 18.02
C GLN A 6 8.76 -10.60 18.60
N GLU A 7 8.33 -9.38 18.26
CA GLU A 7 7.03 -8.83 18.69
C GLU A 7 5.82 -9.48 17.99
N ARG A 8 6.05 -10.33 16.97
CA ARG A 8 4.98 -11.02 16.23
C ARG A 8 5.03 -12.53 16.37
N TYR A 9 6.22 -13.13 16.29
CA TYR A 9 6.41 -14.57 16.43
C TYR A 9 7.84 -14.90 16.80
N ASN A 10 8.05 -16.12 17.30
CA ASN A 10 9.37 -16.61 17.67
C ASN A 10 10.24 -16.84 16.41
N VAL A 11 11.10 -15.88 16.10
CA VAL A 11 12.07 -15.92 14.98
C VAL A 11 13.06 -17.08 15.05
N GLU A 12 13.32 -17.66 16.23
CA GLU A 12 14.24 -18.81 16.34
C GLU A 12 13.58 -20.12 15.92
N GLU A 13 12.25 -20.18 15.95
CA GLU A 13 11.45 -21.36 15.61
C GLU A 13 11.12 -21.44 14.11
N PHE A 14 11.09 -20.29 13.43
CA PHE A 14 10.73 -20.19 12.02
C PHE A 14 11.88 -19.57 11.22
N ASP A 15 12.24 -20.18 10.09
CA ASP A 15 13.25 -19.64 9.17
C ASP A 15 12.72 -18.41 8.43
N VAL A 16 12.73 -17.26 9.12
CA VAL A 16 12.17 -15.97 8.71
C VAL A 16 13.21 -14.87 8.88
N PRO A 17 13.02 -13.70 8.23
CA PRO A 17 13.96 -12.59 8.37
C PRO A 17 14.05 -12.10 9.81
N SER A 18 15.26 -11.72 10.23
CA SER A 18 15.55 -11.23 11.58
C SER A 18 14.90 -9.88 11.91
N ARG A 19 14.43 -9.13 10.90
CA ARG A 19 13.82 -7.82 11.08
C ARG A 19 12.54 -7.68 10.26
N LEU A 20 11.55 -7.07 10.90
CA LEU A 20 10.29 -6.63 10.32
C LEU A 20 10.02 -5.21 10.79
N ALA A 21 9.14 -4.47 10.12
CA ALA A 21 8.56 -3.27 10.71
C ALA A 21 7.13 -3.60 11.15
N VAL A 22 6.83 -3.45 12.44
CA VAL A 22 5.56 -3.88 13.02
C VAL A 22 4.84 -2.71 13.67
N LEU A 23 3.51 -2.73 13.61
CA LEU A 23 2.65 -1.72 14.23
C LEU A 23 2.59 -1.96 15.74
N GLN A 24 2.65 -0.88 16.52
CA GLN A 24 2.43 -0.98 17.96
C GLN A 24 0.94 -1.07 18.26
N ASN A 25 0.58 -1.70 19.39
CA ASN A 25 -0.79 -1.70 19.93
C ASN A 25 -1.87 -2.26 18.99
N LEU A 26 -1.54 -3.27 18.19
CA LEU A 26 -2.45 -3.86 17.21
C LEU A 26 -3.69 -4.55 17.84
N ASP A 27 -3.66 -4.78 19.14
CA ASP A 27 -4.76 -5.30 19.95
C ASP A 27 -5.80 -4.24 20.33
N LYS A 28 -5.47 -2.95 20.26
CA LYS A 28 -6.36 -1.85 20.64
C LYS A 28 -7.44 -1.59 19.60
N PHE A 29 -8.64 -1.25 20.09
CA PHE A 29 -9.78 -0.82 19.28
C PHE A 29 -10.85 -0.15 20.15
N ASP A 30 -11.36 1.03 19.76
CA ASP A 30 -12.46 1.71 20.45
C ASP A 30 -13.82 1.11 20.07
N ALA A 31 -14.13 -0.05 20.63
CA ALA A 31 -15.35 -0.79 20.31
C ALA A 31 -16.63 -0.02 20.63
N ASP A 32 -16.64 0.77 21.71
CA ASP A 32 -17.82 1.52 22.16
C ASP A 32 -18.13 2.64 21.16
N PHE A 33 -17.10 3.34 20.66
CA PHE A 33 -17.25 4.35 19.62
C PHE A 33 -17.92 3.80 18.35
N PHE A 34 -17.52 2.60 17.92
CA PHE A 34 -18.10 1.91 16.76
C PHE A 34 -19.38 1.11 17.07
N THR A 35 -19.93 1.22 18.29
CA THR A 35 -21.14 0.49 18.72
C THR A 35 -21.02 -1.04 18.57
N LEU A 36 -19.83 -1.58 18.87
CA LEU A 36 -19.54 -3.01 18.84
C LEU A 36 -19.46 -3.57 20.25
N HIS A 37 -20.19 -4.66 20.52
CA HIS A 37 -20.08 -5.35 21.80
C HIS A 37 -18.68 -5.98 21.95
N ALA A 38 -18.10 -5.97 23.16
CA ALA A 38 -16.72 -6.44 23.42
C ALA A 38 -16.43 -7.85 22.87
N LYS A 39 -17.39 -8.78 22.95
CA LYS A 39 -17.25 -10.13 22.35
C LYS A 39 -17.14 -10.12 20.82
N GLN A 40 -17.84 -9.19 20.16
CA GLN A 40 -17.78 -9.04 18.70
C GLN A 40 -16.46 -8.38 18.32
N ALA A 41 -16.07 -7.29 19.01
CA ALA A 41 -14.81 -6.61 18.79
C ALA A 41 -13.59 -7.54 18.98
N GLY A 42 -13.59 -8.38 20.01
CA GLY A 42 -12.53 -9.37 20.25
C GLY A 42 -12.45 -10.50 19.21
N ALA A 43 -13.52 -10.74 18.45
CA ALA A 43 -13.56 -11.73 17.37
C ALA A 43 -13.23 -11.12 15.99
N LEU A 44 -13.17 -9.79 15.87
CA LEU A 44 -12.81 -9.13 14.62
C LEU A 44 -11.31 -9.27 14.34
N ASP A 45 -11.02 -9.54 13.08
CA ASP A 45 -9.66 -9.44 12.55
C ASP A 45 -9.08 -8.05 12.89
N PRO A 46 -7.87 -7.95 13.46
CA PRO A 46 -7.25 -6.67 13.77
C PRO A 46 -7.23 -5.70 12.59
N ARG A 47 -7.09 -6.20 11.35
CA ARG A 47 -7.12 -5.40 10.13
C ARG A 47 -8.43 -4.65 9.94
N ILE A 48 -9.56 -5.28 10.28
CA ILE A 48 -10.89 -4.68 10.17
C ILE A 48 -11.06 -3.58 11.21
N ARG A 49 -10.66 -3.84 12.46
CA ARG A 49 -10.67 -2.87 13.56
C ARG A 49 -9.88 -1.61 13.21
N MET A 50 -8.69 -1.81 12.70
CA MET A 50 -7.77 -0.78 12.25
C MET A 50 -8.34 0.05 11.08
N ILE A 51 -8.90 -0.60 10.06
CA ILE A 51 -9.54 0.11 8.94
C ILE A 51 -10.69 1.00 9.41
N LEU A 52 -11.49 0.57 10.39
CA LEU A 52 -12.60 1.37 10.91
C LEU A 52 -12.10 2.68 11.54
N GLU A 53 -11.07 2.59 12.39
CA GLU A 53 -10.47 3.77 13.04
C GLU A 53 -9.83 4.72 12.04
N VAL A 54 -8.94 4.24 11.18
CA VAL A 54 -8.21 5.12 10.27
C VAL A 54 -9.09 5.67 9.14
N SER A 55 -10.14 4.96 8.75
CA SER A 55 -11.15 5.52 7.85
C SER A 55 -11.89 6.68 8.53
N TYR A 56 -12.27 6.53 9.81
CA TYR A 56 -12.90 7.60 10.57
C TYR A 56 -11.98 8.82 10.71
N GLU A 57 -10.71 8.61 11.09
CA GLU A 57 -9.71 9.66 11.21
C GLU A 57 -9.50 10.41 9.89
N ALA A 58 -9.44 9.69 8.75
CA ALA A 58 -9.29 10.30 7.43
C ALA A 58 -10.49 11.19 7.06
N ILE A 59 -11.71 10.80 7.43
CA ILE A 59 -12.92 11.61 7.22
C ILE A 59 -12.90 12.86 8.10
N VAL A 60 -12.50 12.71 9.36
CA VAL A 60 -12.41 13.83 10.31
C VAL A 60 -11.31 14.81 9.91
N ASP A 61 -10.15 14.33 9.46
CA ASP A 61 -9.08 15.19 8.94
C ASP A 61 -9.54 15.97 7.69
N ALA A 62 -10.36 15.34 6.84
CA ALA A 62 -11.03 16.00 5.72
C ALA A 62 -12.15 16.98 6.14
N GLY A 63 -12.52 17.00 7.43
CA GLY A 63 -13.53 17.89 8.01
C GLY A 63 -14.97 17.47 7.72
N LEU A 64 -15.25 16.17 7.54
CA LEU A 64 -16.54 15.64 7.07
C LEU A 64 -17.22 14.69 8.08
N ASN A 65 -18.46 14.27 7.77
CA ASN A 65 -19.27 13.37 8.61
C ASN A 65 -19.32 11.95 7.98
N PRO A 66 -19.07 10.84 8.73
CA PRO A 66 -18.75 9.50 8.18
C PRO A 66 -19.86 8.59 7.62
N SER A 67 -20.67 9.02 6.64
CA SER A 67 -21.64 8.12 6.00
C SER A 67 -21.27 7.83 4.54
N GLU A 68 -20.53 6.72 4.27
CA GLU A 68 -20.48 5.89 3.03
C GLU A 68 -19.08 5.26 2.79
N ILE A 69 -18.98 3.92 2.75
CA ILE A 69 -17.70 3.17 2.55
C ILE A 69 -17.92 1.92 1.67
N HIS A 70 -16.99 1.62 0.75
CA HIS A 70 -16.87 0.36 -0.04
C HIS A 70 -15.40 -0.07 -0.16
N GLY A 71 -15.10 -1.37 -0.38
CA GLY A 71 -13.71 -1.92 -0.39
C GLY A 71 -13.34 -2.86 -1.56
N SER A 72 -12.02 -3.07 -1.79
CA SER A 72 -11.42 -3.97 -2.81
C SER A 72 -10.03 -4.53 -2.40
N ASN A 73 -9.49 -5.56 -3.08
CA ASN A 73 -8.21 -6.26 -2.77
C ASN A 73 -7.40 -6.62 -4.05
N ALA A 74 -6.10 -6.26 -4.14
CA ALA A 74 -5.20 -6.54 -5.27
C ALA A 74 -3.67 -6.59 -4.90
N ALA A 75 -3.25 -7.38 -3.90
CA ALA A 75 -1.84 -7.56 -3.51
C ALA A 75 -1.04 -6.26 -3.21
N CYS A 76 0.26 -6.14 -3.56
CA CYS A 76 1.09 -4.96 -3.20
C CYS A 76 0.61 -3.63 -3.81
N SER A 77 -0.13 -3.68 -4.92
CA SER A 77 -0.71 -2.50 -5.57
C SER A 77 -2.15 -2.22 -5.12
N SER A 78 -2.67 -2.95 -4.12
CA SER A 78 -4.08 -2.83 -3.66
C SER A 78 -4.49 -1.39 -3.38
N SER A 79 -3.64 -0.61 -2.73
CA SER A 79 -3.92 0.78 -2.39
C SER A 79 -4.04 1.66 -3.64
N PHE A 80 -3.16 1.50 -4.62
CA PHE A 80 -3.19 2.25 -5.88
C PHE A 80 -4.34 1.81 -6.80
N VAL A 81 -4.68 0.52 -6.82
CA VAL A 81 -5.87 0.03 -7.54
C VAL A 81 -7.14 0.59 -6.92
N ALA A 82 -7.24 0.59 -5.59
CA ALA A 82 -8.36 1.20 -4.88
C ALA A 82 -8.43 2.72 -5.13
N LEU A 83 -7.29 3.41 -5.16
CA LEU A 83 -7.20 4.84 -5.48
C LEU A 83 -7.68 5.13 -6.90
N GLN A 84 -7.23 4.35 -7.88
CA GLN A 84 -7.62 4.51 -9.27
C GLN A 84 -9.11 4.24 -9.48
N GLN A 85 -9.66 3.20 -8.82
CA GLN A 85 -11.09 2.93 -8.86
C GLN A 85 -11.90 4.07 -8.24
N ALA A 86 -11.47 4.59 -7.09
CA ALA A 86 -12.14 5.70 -6.43
C ALA A 86 -12.12 6.97 -7.30
N LEU A 87 -10.98 7.27 -7.95
CA LEU A 87 -10.87 8.37 -8.92
C LEU A 87 -11.85 8.21 -10.09
N LEU A 88 -11.92 7.01 -10.68
CA LEU A 88 -12.83 6.73 -11.78
C LEU A 88 -14.30 6.84 -11.36
N SER A 89 -14.67 6.32 -10.19
CA SER A 89 -16.02 6.43 -9.65
C SER A 89 -16.44 7.88 -9.42
N ILE A 90 -15.55 8.72 -8.87
CA ILE A 90 -15.83 10.15 -8.66
C ILE A 90 -15.98 10.88 -10.01
N ARG A 91 -15.08 10.61 -10.97
CA ARG A 91 -15.13 11.22 -12.31
C ARG A 91 -16.37 10.81 -13.11
N ALA A 92 -16.79 9.56 -12.98
CA ALA A 92 -18.00 9.05 -13.62
C ALA A 92 -19.29 9.55 -12.95
N GLY A 93 -19.21 10.24 -11.80
CA GLY A 93 -20.37 10.68 -11.03
C GLY A 93 -21.09 9.55 -10.30
N ILE A 94 -20.45 8.41 -10.10
CA ILE A 94 -20.98 7.28 -9.31
C ILE A 94 -20.98 7.64 -7.82
N CYS A 95 -19.98 8.38 -7.37
CA CYS A 95 -19.93 8.96 -6.03
C CYS A 95 -19.37 10.39 -6.06
N ASP A 96 -19.63 11.17 -5.01
CA ASP A 96 -19.08 12.52 -4.87
C ASP A 96 -17.75 12.55 -4.11
N ALA A 97 -17.48 11.47 -3.39
CA ALA A 97 -16.32 11.26 -2.55
C ALA A 97 -16.04 9.78 -2.33
N ALA A 98 -14.84 9.48 -1.85
CA ALA A 98 -14.43 8.13 -1.49
C ALA A 98 -13.34 8.15 -0.42
N ILE A 99 -13.35 7.13 0.43
CA ILE A 99 -12.22 6.78 1.30
C ILE A 99 -11.46 5.65 0.63
N VAL A 100 -10.16 5.81 0.52
CA VAL A 100 -9.24 4.79 0.05
C VAL A 100 -8.37 4.39 1.23
N ALA A 101 -8.55 3.17 1.71
CA ALA A 101 -7.81 2.63 2.84
C ALA A 101 -7.05 1.36 2.45
N SER A 102 -5.87 1.17 3.03
CA SER A 102 -5.09 -0.04 2.91
C SER A 102 -4.50 -0.45 4.25
N VAL A 103 -4.44 -1.77 4.47
CA VAL A 103 -3.85 -2.37 5.67
C VAL A 103 -3.01 -3.57 5.29
N ASN A 104 -1.84 -3.68 5.89
CA ASN A 104 -1.01 -4.87 5.84
C ASN A 104 -0.58 -5.22 7.27
N THR A 105 -0.80 -6.47 7.66
CA THR A 105 -0.37 -7.02 8.95
C THR A 105 0.36 -8.34 8.75
N LEU A 106 1.27 -8.67 9.66
CA LEU A 106 2.17 -9.82 9.59
C LEU A 106 1.88 -10.80 10.74
N HIS A 107 0.67 -11.35 10.78
CA HIS A 107 0.24 -12.26 11.87
C HIS A 107 0.78 -13.68 11.75
N ASP A 108 0.96 -14.17 10.53
CA ASP A 108 1.36 -15.55 10.27
C ASP A 108 2.85 -15.62 9.87
N PRO A 109 3.71 -16.32 10.63
CA PRO A 109 5.12 -16.49 10.28
C PRO A 109 5.31 -17.20 8.95
N MET A 110 4.37 -18.07 8.54
CA MET A 110 4.50 -18.82 7.28
C MET A 110 4.53 -17.90 6.07
N GLY A 111 3.80 -16.78 6.11
CA GLY A 111 3.91 -15.76 5.07
C GLY A 111 5.34 -15.24 4.95
N SER A 112 5.99 -14.90 6.06
CA SER A 112 7.37 -14.40 6.05
C SER A 112 8.37 -15.47 5.64
N HIS A 113 8.17 -16.71 6.11
CA HIS A 113 8.98 -17.85 5.74
C HIS A 113 8.96 -18.09 4.22
N CYS A 114 7.77 -18.07 3.61
CA CYS A 114 7.63 -18.22 2.16
C CYS A 114 8.39 -17.12 1.39
N PHE A 115 8.25 -15.85 1.78
CA PHE A 115 8.98 -14.75 1.14
C PHE A 115 10.51 -14.84 1.36
N HIS A 116 10.93 -15.37 2.51
CA HIS A 116 12.34 -15.60 2.81
C HIS A 116 12.93 -16.72 1.96
N GLN A 117 12.22 -17.85 1.83
CA GLN A 117 12.59 -18.98 0.98
C GLN A 117 12.66 -18.60 -0.51
N LEU A 118 11.78 -17.69 -0.95
CA LEU A 118 11.85 -17.09 -2.30
C LEU A 118 12.97 -16.07 -2.48
N LYS A 119 13.78 -15.80 -1.44
CA LYS A 119 14.88 -14.83 -1.44
C LYS A 119 14.44 -13.41 -1.84
N MET A 120 13.20 -13.06 -1.52
CA MET A 120 12.67 -11.72 -1.79
C MET A 120 12.97 -10.74 -0.65
N THR A 121 13.23 -11.25 0.56
CA THR A 121 13.52 -10.44 1.74
C THR A 121 15.02 -10.26 1.95
N SER A 122 15.43 -9.06 2.37
CA SER A 122 16.83 -8.78 2.69
C SER A 122 17.30 -9.55 3.94
N PRO A 123 18.46 -10.24 3.91
CA PRO A 123 19.02 -10.92 5.07
C PRO A 123 19.43 -9.98 6.22
N ASP A 124 19.86 -8.75 5.89
CA ASP A 124 20.26 -7.74 6.89
C ASP A 124 19.07 -6.88 7.37
N GLY A 125 17.88 -7.16 6.82
CA GLY A 125 16.64 -6.53 7.21
C GLY A 125 16.60 -5.04 6.89
N LYS A 126 17.10 -4.65 5.70
CA LYS A 126 17.00 -3.27 5.17
C LYS A 126 16.54 -3.26 3.72
N CYS A 127 15.60 -2.37 3.39
CA CYS A 127 15.35 -2.00 1.99
C CYS A 127 16.46 -1.06 1.54
N LYS A 128 17.37 -1.56 0.70
CA LYS A 128 18.53 -0.82 0.19
C LYS A 128 18.24 -0.28 -1.20
N SER A 129 17.18 0.53 -1.29
CA SER A 129 16.63 1.04 -2.55
C SER A 129 17.68 1.76 -3.38
N PHE A 130 17.86 1.31 -4.61
CA PHE A 130 18.82 1.85 -5.60
C PHE A 130 20.30 1.78 -5.20
N ASP A 131 20.63 1.10 -4.11
CA ASP A 131 22.02 0.88 -3.70
C ASP A 131 22.59 -0.38 -4.38
N ALA A 132 23.88 -0.37 -4.72
CA ALA A 132 24.55 -1.52 -5.32
C ALA A 132 24.51 -2.79 -4.43
N SER A 133 24.31 -2.62 -3.13
CA SER A 133 24.16 -3.68 -2.13
C SER A 133 22.72 -4.15 -1.90
N ALA A 134 21.78 -3.72 -2.74
CA ALA A 134 20.41 -4.23 -2.81
C ALA A 134 20.37 -5.77 -2.81
N ASP A 135 19.57 -6.37 -1.93
CA ASP A 135 19.50 -7.83 -1.75
C ASP A 135 18.12 -8.32 -1.28
N GLY A 136 17.09 -7.46 -1.37
CA GLY A 136 15.73 -7.78 -0.97
C GLY A 136 15.06 -6.63 -0.23
N TYR A 137 13.78 -6.80 0.08
CA TYR A 137 13.01 -5.82 0.85
C TYR A 137 12.78 -6.29 2.30
N VAL A 138 12.23 -5.42 3.13
CA VAL A 138 11.80 -5.74 4.50
C VAL A 138 10.28 -5.75 4.56
N ARG A 139 9.70 -6.83 5.07
CA ARG A 139 8.25 -6.87 5.27
C ARG A 139 7.86 -5.89 6.38
N ALA A 140 6.83 -5.10 6.11
CA ALA A 140 6.36 -4.06 7.02
C ALA A 140 4.84 -4.13 7.18
N GLU A 141 4.37 -3.85 8.39
CA GLU A 141 2.98 -3.56 8.69
C GLU A 141 2.71 -2.08 8.53
N ALA A 142 1.59 -1.75 7.90
CA ALA A 142 1.14 -0.38 7.74
C ALA A 142 -0.37 -0.32 7.59
N LEU A 143 -0.93 0.81 7.98
CA LEU A 143 -2.31 1.16 7.78
C LEU A 143 -2.33 2.62 7.34
N ALA A 144 -3.03 2.90 6.25
CA ALA A 144 -3.21 4.25 5.75
C ALA A 144 -4.61 4.40 5.17
N ALA A 145 -5.23 5.56 5.36
CA ALA A 145 -6.40 5.95 4.59
C ALA A 145 -6.27 7.39 4.12
N ILE A 146 -6.84 7.64 2.95
CA ILE A 146 -6.98 8.97 2.39
C ILE A 146 -8.44 9.18 1.99
N TYR A 147 -8.91 10.41 2.17
CA TYR A 147 -10.19 10.85 1.67
C TYR A 147 -9.99 11.64 0.37
N ILE A 148 -10.70 11.27 -0.68
CA ILE A 148 -10.71 11.99 -1.96
C ILE A 148 -12.12 12.44 -2.29
N CYS A 149 -12.24 13.64 -2.86
CA CYS A 149 -13.52 14.23 -3.23
C CYS A 149 -13.38 15.21 -4.39
N LYS A 150 -14.52 15.66 -4.91
CA LYS A 150 -14.56 16.77 -5.88
C LYS A 150 -14.02 18.05 -5.24
N LYS A 151 -13.20 18.80 -5.99
CA LYS A 151 -12.56 20.05 -5.51
C LYS A 151 -13.53 21.04 -4.87
N GLN A 152 -14.76 21.10 -5.36
CA GLN A 152 -15.80 22.04 -4.90
C GLN A 152 -16.27 21.76 -3.47
N VAL A 153 -16.14 20.53 -2.98
CA VAL A 153 -16.59 20.12 -1.64
C VAL A 153 -15.44 19.92 -0.65
N ALA A 154 -14.19 20.03 -1.12
CA ALA A 154 -13.00 19.87 -0.29
C ALA A 154 -12.87 21.04 0.70
N LYS A 155 -12.80 20.73 2.00
CA LYS A 155 -12.54 21.72 3.07
C LYS A 155 -11.05 21.89 3.34
N ARG A 156 -10.26 20.83 3.14
CA ARG A 156 -8.80 20.78 3.25
C ARG A 156 -8.24 20.05 2.02
N THR A 157 -7.12 20.52 1.49
CA THR A 157 -6.49 19.96 0.30
C THR A 157 -4.98 19.78 0.52
N TYR A 158 -4.50 18.53 0.45
CA TYR A 158 -3.06 18.21 0.46
C TYR A 158 -2.46 18.16 -0.95
N GLY A 159 -3.27 17.78 -1.94
CA GLY A 159 -2.87 17.67 -3.34
C GLY A 159 -4.07 17.43 -4.24
N THR A 160 -3.86 17.51 -5.55
CA THR A 160 -4.88 17.17 -6.54
C THR A 160 -4.47 15.90 -7.25
N LEU A 161 -5.31 14.86 -7.21
CA LEU A 161 -5.09 13.64 -7.99
C LEU A 161 -5.40 13.90 -9.46
N VAL A 162 -4.37 14.22 -10.24
CA VAL A 162 -4.51 14.60 -11.66
C VAL A 162 -4.84 13.40 -12.53
N HIS A 163 -4.27 12.23 -12.26
CA HIS A 163 -4.58 10.99 -12.99
C HIS A 163 -4.11 9.76 -12.22
N ALA A 164 -4.63 8.60 -12.60
CA ALA A 164 -4.16 7.29 -12.15
C ALA A 164 -4.38 6.26 -13.26
N ALA A 165 -3.37 5.46 -13.55
CA ALA A 165 -3.45 4.39 -14.53
C ALA A 165 -2.88 3.09 -13.96
N ILE A 166 -3.42 1.96 -14.41
CA ILE A 166 -2.97 0.62 -14.06
C ILE A 166 -2.82 -0.21 -15.33
N ASN A 167 -1.86 -1.13 -15.33
CA ASN A 167 -1.74 -2.19 -16.32
C ASN A 167 -1.25 -3.48 -15.64
N SER A 168 -0.77 -4.43 -16.42
CA SER A 168 -0.17 -5.66 -15.90
C SER A 168 0.99 -6.08 -16.78
N ASP A 169 1.99 -6.70 -16.15
CA ASP A 169 3.19 -7.19 -16.83
C ASP A 169 2.89 -8.22 -17.93
N GLY A 170 1.77 -8.93 -17.85
CA GLY A 170 1.41 -9.99 -18.79
C GLY A 170 2.33 -11.21 -18.68
N TYR A 171 2.46 -11.94 -19.79
CA TYR A 171 3.34 -13.11 -19.87
C TYR A 171 4.81 -12.69 -19.95
N LYS A 172 5.66 -13.38 -19.18
CA LYS A 172 7.13 -13.19 -19.14
C LYS A 172 7.82 -14.55 -19.13
N GLU A 173 8.84 -14.73 -19.95
CA GLU A 173 9.62 -15.99 -20.01
C GLU A 173 10.39 -16.26 -18.70
N GLN A 174 10.78 -15.19 -17.99
CA GLN A 174 11.52 -15.22 -16.74
C GLN A 174 10.64 -15.62 -15.53
N GLY A 175 9.33 -15.78 -15.74
CA GLY A 175 8.37 -16.17 -14.71
C GLY A 175 7.54 -15.00 -14.15
N ILE A 176 6.52 -15.35 -13.37
CA ILE A 176 5.48 -14.41 -12.91
C ILE A 176 6.01 -13.31 -11.97
N THR A 177 7.03 -13.64 -11.17
CA THR A 177 7.64 -12.74 -10.17
C THR A 177 8.69 -11.80 -10.75
N PHE A 178 9.10 -11.99 -12.01
CA PHE A 178 10.00 -11.06 -12.69
C PHE A 178 9.27 -9.75 -13.01
N THR A 179 9.91 -8.60 -12.88
CA THR A 179 9.30 -7.29 -13.14
C THR A 179 9.55 -6.84 -14.58
N SER A 180 8.53 -6.38 -15.30
CA SER A 180 8.68 -5.92 -16.69
C SER A 180 8.89 -4.41 -16.79
N GLU A 181 10.12 -3.99 -17.09
CA GLU A 181 10.46 -2.59 -17.43
C GLU A 181 9.54 -2.04 -18.53
N ILE A 182 9.36 -2.80 -19.62
CA ILE A 182 8.54 -2.38 -20.77
C ILE A 182 7.09 -2.09 -20.36
N CYS A 183 6.51 -2.89 -19.47
CA CYS A 183 5.15 -2.66 -19.02
C CYS A 183 5.05 -1.48 -18.05
N GLN A 184 6.06 -1.28 -17.20
CA GLN A 184 6.12 -0.12 -16.30
C GLN A 184 6.25 1.19 -17.10
N GLU A 185 7.16 1.25 -18.07
CA GLU A 185 7.32 2.42 -18.95
C GLU A 185 6.01 2.75 -19.67
N LYS A 186 5.30 1.74 -20.18
CA LYS A 186 4.01 1.90 -20.86
C LYS A 186 2.95 2.56 -19.97
N VAL A 187 2.85 2.17 -18.70
CA VAL A 187 1.85 2.79 -17.81
C VAL A 187 2.24 4.21 -17.43
N ILE A 188 3.53 4.48 -17.21
CA ILE A 188 4.05 5.83 -16.94
C ILE A 188 3.78 6.76 -18.12
N ARG A 189 4.16 6.36 -19.34
CA ARG A 189 3.89 7.14 -20.56
C ARG A 189 2.40 7.36 -20.80
N ARG A 190 1.58 6.35 -20.52
CA ARG A 190 0.12 6.49 -20.62
C ARG A 190 -0.39 7.57 -19.67
N VAL A 191 0.12 7.63 -18.43
CA VAL A 191 -0.28 8.68 -17.49
C VAL A 191 -0.03 10.07 -18.07
N TYR A 192 1.18 10.33 -18.56
CA TYR A 192 1.52 11.62 -19.16
C TYR A 192 0.70 11.93 -20.41
N SER A 193 0.55 10.94 -21.30
CA SER A 193 -0.20 11.10 -22.55
C SER A 193 -1.69 11.34 -22.32
N ASP A 194 -2.31 10.69 -21.33
CA ASP A 194 -3.75 10.80 -21.06
C ASP A 194 -4.13 12.22 -20.59
N ILE A 195 -3.21 12.94 -19.96
CA ILE A 195 -3.43 14.30 -19.44
C ILE A 195 -2.66 15.40 -20.19
N GLY A 196 -1.84 15.03 -21.18
CA GLY A 196 -0.99 15.96 -21.92
C GLY A 196 0.06 16.67 -21.07
N LEU A 197 0.58 16.01 -20.02
CA LEU A 197 1.63 16.56 -19.15
C LEU A 197 3.00 16.36 -19.81
N ASP A 198 3.83 17.41 -19.85
CA ASP A 198 5.24 17.28 -20.21
C ASP A 198 5.98 16.60 -19.03
N PRO A 199 6.68 15.45 -19.24
CA PRO A 199 7.45 14.81 -18.19
C PRO A 199 8.47 15.72 -17.51
N LEU A 200 8.93 16.78 -18.18
CA LEU A 200 9.84 17.77 -17.60
C LEU A 200 9.19 18.68 -16.55
N GLU A 201 7.87 18.67 -16.42
CA GLU A 201 7.13 19.36 -15.34
C GLU A 201 7.06 18.53 -14.04
N VAL A 202 7.56 17.29 -14.05
CA VAL A 202 7.56 16.42 -12.86
C VAL A 202 8.81 16.69 -12.01
N ASP A 203 8.59 17.31 -10.84
CA ASP A 203 9.68 17.60 -9.89
C ASP A 203 10.17 16.35 -9.14
N TYR A 204 9.30 15.36 -8.92
CA TYR A 204 9.56 14.23 -8.06
C TYR A 204 8.77 12.99 -8.46
N ILE A 205 9.41 11.82 -8.36
CA ILE A 205 8.80 10.50 -8.56
C ILE A 205 9.08 9.64 -7.32
N GLU A 206 8.01 9.24 -6.63
CA GLU A 206 8.07 8.21 -5.59
C GLU A 206 8.09 6.84 -6.27
N ALA A 207 9.26 6.19 -6.33
CA ALA A 207 9.41 4.86 -6.89
C ALA A 207 8.95 3.76 -5.91
N HIS A 208 8.69 2.56 -6.42
CA HIS A 208 8.44 1.38 -5.59
C HIS A 208 9.68 1.01 -4.77
N GLY A 209 10.87 1.06 -5.39
CA GLY A 209 12.15 1.10 -4.70
C GLY A 209 12.35 -0.03 -3.69
N THR A 210 12.11 -1.28 -4.08
CA THR A 210 12.12 -2.42 -3.15
C THR A 210 13.49 -2.78 -2.58
N GLY A 211 14.59 -2.28 -3.15
CA GLY A 211 15.94 -2.72 -2.78
C GLY A 211 16.26 -4.10 -3.31
N THR A 212 15.67 -4.51 -4.45
CA THR A 212 15.93 -5.81 -5.06
C THR A 212 16.91 -5.68 -6.22
N LYS A 213 17.80 -6.68 -6.38
CA LYS A 213 18.83 -6.67 -7.45
C LYS A 213 18.28 -6.59 -8.87
N VAL A 214 17.04 -7.05 -9.07
CA VAL A 214 16.39 -7.10 -10.38
C VAL A 214 15.35 -6.00 -10.52
N GLY A 215 14.52 -5.78 -9.49
CA GLY A 215 13.41 -4.82 -9.56
C GLY A 215 13.89 -3.38 -9.67
N ASP A 216 14.85 -2.97 -8.85
CA ASP A 216 15.29 -1.57 -8.80
C ASP A 216 15.90 -1.10 -10.14
N PRO A 217 16.79 -1.87 -10.82
CA PRO A 217 17.27 -1.47 -12.15
C PRO A 217 16.18 -1.45 -13.23
N GLN A 218 15.23 -2.40 -13.20
CA GLN A 218 14.12 -2.45 -14.16
C GLN A 218 13.18 -1.25 -13.99
N GLU A 219 12.87 -0.88 -12.75
CA GLU A 219 12.03 0.28 -12.44
C GLU A 219 12.73 1.59 -12.81
N MET A 220 14.00 1.76 -12.43
CA MET A 220 14.74 2.99 -12.72
C MET A 220 14.99 3.20 -14.22
N THR A 221 15.02 2.13 -15.01
CA THR A 221 15.13 2.24 -16.48
C THR A 221 13.78 2.61 -17.11
N ALA A 222 12.67 2.23 -16.48
CA ALA A 222 11.32 2.54 -16.95
C ALA A 222 10.88 3.99 -16.68
N VAL A 223 11.43 4.60 -15.61
CA VAL A 223 11.20 5.99 -15.18
C VAL A 223 12.00 6.96 -16.03
#